data_AF-A0A3E0QMH7-F1
#
_entry.id   AF-A0A3E0QMH7-F1
#
_cell.length_a   1.000
_cell.length_b   1.000
_cell.length_c   1.000
_cell.angle_alpha   90.00
_cell.angle_beta   90.00
_cell.angle_gamma   90.00
#
_symmetry.space_group_name_H-M   'P 1'
#
loop_
_entity.id
_entity.type
_entity.pdbx_description
1 polymer ?
#
loop_
_entity_poly.entity_id
_entity_poly.type
_entity_poly.pdbx_seq_one_letter_code
_entity_poly.pdbx_strand_id
1 'polypeptide(L)'
;MLNEEKYVVSVLLIGNDMTEVIETEKKLEKTRSSFSEIMNAINDSIWSIDTNMQLEHFNEAFERLHKEIFGVRTKSGMTIYKMIPPDKFPEDYEIVRMNYLSALYGIASNVEREFIVNGCERYFYSTFAPVLLDVQVRGVVVVRE
;
A
#
# COMPACT_ATOMS: atom_id res chain seq x y z
N MET A 1 -10.17 16.47 -47.28
CA MET A 1 -10.28 15.69 -48.55
C MET A 1 -9.52 16.42 -49.66
N LEU A 2 -9.02 15.72 -50.68
CA LEU A 2 -8.38 16.31 -51.87
C LEU A 2 -9.38 16.36 -53.04
N ASN A 3 -9.34 17.38 -53.90
CA ASN A 3 -10.07 17.36 -55.17
C ASN A 3 -9.27 16.63 -56.28
N GLU A 4 -9.89 16.46 -57.45
CA GLU A 4 -9.32 15.75 -58.62
C GLU A 4 -8.00 16.36 -59.16
N GLU A 5 -7.64 17.59 -58.76
CA GLU A 5 -6.38 18.26 -59.12
C GLU A 5 -5.31 18.20 -57.99
N LYS A 6 -5.50 17.35 -56.97
CA LYS A 6 -4.59 17.18 -55.81
C LYS A 6 -4.42 18.42 -54.92
N TYR A 7 -5.37 19.35 -54.89
CA TYR A 7 -5.35 20.45 -53.92
C TYR A 7 -6.12 20.09 -52.64
N VAL A 8 -5.56 20.44 -51.47
CA VAL A 8 -6.20 20.20 -50.15
C VAL A 8 -7.39 21.13 -50.01
N VAL A 9 -8.59 20.56 -49.97
CA VAL A 9 -9.85 21.34 -49.99
C VAL A 9 -10.35 21.71 -48.60
N SER A 10 -10.00 20.93 -47.57
CA SER A 10 -10.31 21.29 -46.18
C SER A 10 -9.56 20.41 -45.17
N VAL A 11 -9.22 21.03 -44.04
CA VAL A 11 -8.76 20.39 -42.81
C VAL A 11 -9.87 20.54 -41.79
N LEU A 12 -10.34 19.44 -41.23
CA LEU A 12 -11.27 19.43 -40.09
C LEU A 12 -10.45 19.14 -38.83
N LEU A 13 -10.46 20.07 -37.88
CA LEU A 13 -9.90 19.90 -36.56
C LEU A 13 -11.05 19.79 -35.56
N ILE A 14 -11.06 18.70 -34.79
CA ILE A 14 -11.97 18.52 -33.65
C ILE A 14 -11.09 18.57 -32.40
N GLY A 15 -11.36 19.53 -31.52
CA GLY A 15 -10.70 19.64 -30.23
C GLY A 15 -11.71 19.40 -29.12
N ASN A 16 -11.42 18.46 -28.23
CA ASN A 16 -12.14 18.32 -26.96
C ASN A 16 -11.40 19.15 -25.91
N ASP A 17 -12.14 19.91 -25.10
CA ASP A 17 -11.56 20.52 -23.91
C ASP A 17 -11.22 19.41 -22.91
N MET A 18 -9.93 19.26 -22.60
CA MET A 18 -9.40 18.30 -21.65
C MET A 18 -8.73 18.97 -20.45
N THR A 19 -8.90 20.29 -20.30
CA THR A 19 -8.18 21.08 -19.29
C THR A 19 -8.46 20.54 -17.89
N GLU A 20 -9.74 20.33 -17.55
CA GLU A 20 -10.17 19.82 -16.24
C GLU A 20 -9.66 18.40 -15.95
N VAL A 21 -9.65 17.52 -16.95
CA VAL A 21 -9.15 16.15 -16.83
C VAL A 21 -7.66 16.16 -16.50
N ILE A 22 -6.88 16.92 -17.27
CA ILE A 22 -5.43 17.02 -17.09
C ILE A 22 -5.09 17.65 -15.73
N GLU A 23 -5.81 18.69 -15.31
CA GLU A 23 -5.59 19.32 -14.00
C GLU A 23 -5.92 18.39 -12.84
N THR A 24 -7.02 17.63 -12.97
CA THR A 24 -7.43 16.62 -11.98
C THR A 24 -6.39 15.51 -11.87
N GLU A 25 -5.89 15.00 -13.00
CA GLU A 25 -4.84 13.97 -13.04
C GLU A 25 -3.55 14.47 -12.38
N LYS A 26 -3.09 15.68 -12.72
CA LYS A 26 -1.90 16.30 -12.11
C LYS A 26 -2.05 16.48 -10.60
N LYS A 27 -3.23 16.91 -10.14
CA LYS A 27 -3.50 17.08 -8.71
C LYS A 27 -3.49 15.74 -7.99
N LEU A 28 -4.06 14.69 -8.59
CA LEU A 28 -4.03 13.33 -8.05
C LEU A 28 -2.61 12.78 -7.96
N GLU A 29 -1.83 12.93 -9.03
CA GLU A 29 -0.43 12.50 -9.07
C GLU A 29 0.41 13.22 -8.02
N LYS A 30 0.27 14.55 -7.92
CA LYS A 30 0.96 15.34 -6.89
C LYS A 30 0.59 14.88 -5.48
N THR A 31 -0.69 14.62 -5.23
CA THR A 31 -1.16 14.14 -3.92
C THR A 31 -0.57 12.77 -3.59
N ARG A 32 -0.52 11.85 -4.57
CA ARG A 32 0.08 10.52 -4.41
C ARG A 32 1.59 10.59 -4.14
N SER A 33 2.32 11.42 -4.89
CA SER A 33 3.77 11.62 -4.68
C SER A 33 4.04 12.15 -3.29
N SER A 34 3.36 13.23 -2.88
CA SER A 34 3.54 13.81 -1.55
C SER A 34 3.21 12.82 -0.43
N PHE A 35 2.16 12.02 -0.58
CA PHE A 35 1.83 10.97 0.38
C PHE A 35 2.95 9.92 0.50
N SER A 36 3.47 9.43 -0.63
CA SER A 36 4.57 8.48 -0.64
C SER A 36 5.86 9.05 -0.02
N GLU A 37 6.18 10.30 -0.32
CA GLU A 37 7.35 11.00 0.24
C GLU A 37 7.24 11.12 1.76
N ILE A 38 6.07 11.50 2.29
CA ILE A 38 5.83 11.59 3.73
C ILE A 38 5.97 10.22 4.40
N MET A 39 5.35 9.18 3.84
CA MET A 39 5.46 7.82 4.37
C MET A 39 6.91 7.32 4.43
N ASN A 40 7.71 7.61 3.41
CA ASN A 40 9.11 7.19 3.33
C ASN A 40 10.06 8.03 4.18
N ALA A 41 9.67 9.25 4.57
CA ALA A 41 10.42 10.06 5.52
C ALA A 41 10.34 9.53 6.96
N ILE A 42 9.35 8.69 7.27
CA ILE A 42 9.18 8.06 8.58
C ILE A 42 10.05 6.79 8.64
N ASN A 43 10.85 6.67 9.70
CA ASN A 43 11.75 5.52 9.90
C ASN A 43 11.02 4.25 10.34
N ASP A 44 9.86 4.40 10.98
CA ASP A 44 9.03 3.28 11.44
C ASP A 44 8.45 2.53 10.23
N SER A 45 8.27 1.23 10.40
CA SER A 45 7.70 0.38 9.36
C SER A 45 6.19 0.61 9.29
N ILE A 46 5.70 1.19 8.20
CA ILE A 46 4.28 1.51 8.00
C ILE A 46 3.74 0.79 6.78
N TRP A 47 2.61 0.10 6.93
CA TRP A 47 1.89 -0.51 5.83
C TRP A 47 0.39 -0.61 6.09
N SER A 48 -0.38 -0.86 5.04
CA SER A 48 -1.82 -1.11 5.12
C SER A 48 -2.23 -2.34 4.31
N ILE A 49 -3.30 -3.00 4.77
CA ILE A 49 -4.00 -4.03 4.01
C ILE A 49 -5.44 -3.63 3.76
N ASP A 50 -6.00 -4.08 2.65
CA ASP A 50 -7.43 -3.97 2.36
C ASP A 50 -8.26 -4.98 3.17
N THR A 51 -9.59 -4.94 3.03
CA THR A 51 -10.50 -5.91 3.66
C THR A 51 -10.33 -7.35 3.19
N ASN A 52 -9.63 -7.57 2.07
CA ASN A 52 -9.29 -8.89 1.55
C ASN A 52 -7.92 -9.38 2.03
N MET A 53 -7.30 -8.69 2.99
CA MET A 53 -5.96 -8.96 3.50
C MET A 53 -4.88 -8.95 2.40
N GLN A 54 -5.00 -8.00 1.48
CA GLN A 54 -3.99 -7.71 0.46
C GLN A 54 -3.28 -6.40 0.80
N LEU A 55 -1.95 -6.40 0.70
CA LEU A 55 -1.11 -5.23 0.91
C LEU A 55 -1.49 -4.11 -0.06
N GLU A 56 -1.88 -2.95 0.45
CA GLU A 56 -2.35 -1.82 -0.36
C GLU A 56 -1.27 -0.74 -0.45
N HIS A 57 -0.81 -0.24 0.68
CA HIS A 57 0.23 0.79 0.81
C HIS A 57 1.33 0.34 1.78
N PHE A 58 2.56 0.81 1.57
CA PHE A 58 3.67 0.57 2.48
C PHE A 58 4.82 1.54 2.19
N ASN A 59 5.66 1.79 3.20
CA ASN A 59 6.88 2.57 3.05
C ASN A 59 8.12 1.68 2.84
N GLU A 60 9.24 2.31 2.50
CA GLU A 60 10.51 1.61 2.29
C GLU A 60 11.05 0.95 3.57
N ALA A 61 10.74 1.52 4.75
CA ALA A 61 11.12 0.94 6.03
C ALA A 61 10.47 -0.42 6.24
N PHE A 62 9.18 -0.53 5.95
CA PHE A 62 8.46 -1.80 5.95
C PHE A 62 9.07 -2.80 4.97
N GLU A 63 9.27 -2.42 3.71
CA GLU A 63 9.78 -3.37 2.70
C GLU A 63 11.13 -3.95 3.10
N ARG A 64 12.04 -3.09 3.58
CA ARG A 64 13.38 -3.50 4.05
C ARG A 64 13.28 -4.44 5.25
N LEU A 65 12.58 -4.03 6.31
CA LEU A 65 12.48 -4.82 7.54
C LEU A 65 11.76 -6.14 7.30
N HIS A 66 10.67 -6.13 6.54
CA HIS A 66 9.90 -7.34 6.22
C HIS A 66 10.75 -8.35 5.44
N LYS A 67 11.55 -7.87 4.48
CA LYS A 67 12.49 -8.71 3.74
C LYS A 67 13.59 -9.28 4.64
N GLU A 68 14.09 -8.52 5.60
CA GLU A 68 15.10 -9.00 6.56
C GLU A 68 14.53 -10.08 7.49
N ILE A 69 13.28 -9.93 7.95
CA ILE A 69 12.63 -10.88 8.87
C ILE A 69 12.19 -12.15 8.13
N PHE A 70 11.46 -12.02 7.01
CA PHE A 70 10.78 -13.16 6.37
C PHE A 70 11.44 -13.62 5.07
N GLY A 71 12.43 -12.88 4.56
CA GLY A 71 13.07 -13.17 3.28
C GLY A 71 12.17 -12.92 2.07
N VAL A 72 11.04 -12.23 2.24
CA VAL A 72 10.04 -11.98 1.20
C VAL A 72 10.10 -10.53 0.74
N ARG A 73 10.15 -10.32 -0.59
CA ARG A 73 9.93 -8.99 -1.18
C ARG A 73 8.45 -8.77 -1.40
N THR A 74 7.92 -7.71 -0.83
CA THR A 74 6.50 -7.37 -0.88
C THR A 74 6.17 -6.57 -2.14
N LYS A 75 4.89 -6.58 -2.51
CA LYS A 75 4.34 -5.73 -3.58
C LYS A 75 2.87 -5.46 -3.29
N SER A 76 2.35 -4.36 -3.81
CA SER A 76 0.91 -4.06 -3.72
C SER A 76 0.08 -5.20 -4.32
N GLY A 77 -1.07 -5.50 -3.72
CA GLY A 77 -1.95 -6.64 -4.01
C GLY A 77 -1.44 -7.99 -3.49
N MET A 78 -0.32 -8.05 -2.77
CA MET A 78 0.17 -9.31 -2.19
C MET A 78 -0.68 -9.69 -0.96
N THR A 79 -1.18 -10.93 -0.93
CA THR A 79 -1.92 -11.48 0.22
C THR A 79 -1.00 -11.73 1.40
N ILE A 80 -1.50 -11.60 2.63
CA ILE A 80 -0.74 -11.89 3.87
C ILE A 80 -0.11 -13.30 3.89
N TYR A 81 -0.76 -14.29 3.27
CA TYR A 81 -0.24 -15.66 3.13
C TYR A 81 1.09 -15.71 2.36
N LYS A 82 1.26 -14.83 1.38
CA LYS A 82 2.50 -14.73 0.59
C LYS A 82 3.55 -13.87 1.29
N MET A 83 3.12 -12.88 2.06
CA MET A 83 3.99 -12.02 2.86
C MET A 83 4.63 -12.82 4.00
N ILE A 84 3.83 -13.64 4.68
CA ILE A 84 4.26 -14.50 5.79
C ILE A 84 3.86 -15.94 5.45
N PRO A 85 4.69 -16.69 4.69
CA PRO A 85 4.35 -18.06 4.30
C PRO A 85 4.19 -18.96 5.54
N PRO A 86 2.99 -19.50 5.82
CA PRO A 86 2.75 -20.26 7.05
C PRO A 86 3.51 -21.57 7.11
N ASP A 87 3.91 -22.16 5.98
CA ASP A 87 4.76 -23.36 5.95
C ASP A 87 6.15 -23.10 6.54
N LYS A 88 6.59 -21.84 6.57
CA LYS A 88 7.88 -21.41 7.13
C LYS A 88 7.73 -20.68 8.46
N PHE A 89 6.66 -19.90 8.61
CA PHE A 89 6.42 -19.01 9.74
C PHE A 89 4.98 -19.19 10.27
N PRO A 90 4.60 -20.38 10.77
CA PRO A 90 3.22 -20.68 11.13
C PRO A 90 2.72 -19.81 12.29
N GLU A 91 3.55 -19.62 13.31
CA GLU A 91 3.20 -18.82 14.49
C GLU A 91 3.03 -17.33 14.13
N ASP A 92 3.96 -16.77 13.37
CA ASP A 92 3.88 -15.38 12.89
C ASP A 92 2.65 -15.13 12.04
N TYR A 93 2.35 -16.07 11.14
CA TYR A 93 1.19 -15.97 10.28
C TYR A 93 -0.09 -15.91 11.10
N GLU A 94 -0.28 -16.82 12.07
CA GLU A 94 -1.50 -16.84 12.89
C GLU A 94 -1.62 -15.60 13.78
N ILE A 95 -0.53 -15.15 14.41
CA ILE A 95 -0.53 -13.92 15.22
C ILE A 95 -0.94 -12.74 14.35
N VAL A 96 -0.28 -12.53 13.22
CA VAL A 96 -0.56 -11.41 12.33
C VAL A 96 -1.99 -11.49 11.78
N ARG A 97 -2.45 -12.69 11.38
CA ARG A 97 -3.81 -12.93 10.92
C ARG A 97 -4.86 -12.57 11.97
N MET A 98 -4.64 -12.94 13.24
CA MET A 98 -5.58 -12.61 14.32
C MET A 98 -5.67 -11.10 14.56
N ASN A 99 -4.54 -10.39 14.55
CA ASN A 99 -4.54 -8.94 14.75
C ASN A 99 -5.20 -8.20 13.58
N TYR A 100 -5.00 -8.67 12.34
CA TYR A 100 -5.74 -8.15 11.20
C TYR A 100 -7.24 -8.39 11.32
N LEU A 101 -7.67 -9.60 11.70
CA LEU A 101 -9.09 -9.87 11.91
C LEU A 101 -9.68 -8.95 12.98
N SER A 102 -9.02 -8.82 14.14
CA SER A 102 -9.45 -7.91 15.21
C SER A 102 -9.66 -6.48 14.69
N ALA A 103 -8.66 -5.95 13.97
CA ALA A 103 -8.75 -4.60 13.41
C ALA A 103 -9.82 -4.49 12.32
N LEU A 104 -10.02 -5.51 11.48
CA LEU A 104 -11.10 -5.54 10.50
C LEU A 104 -12.50 -5.56 11.14
N TYR A 105 -12.62 -6.08 12.37
CA TYR A 105 -13.83 -5.96 13.19
C TYR A 105 -13.91 -4.64 13.97
N GLY A 106 -13.01 -3.70 13.72
CA GLY A 106 -12.98 -2.38 14.33
C GLY A 106 -12.23 -2.30 15.66
N ILE A 107 -11.55 -3.36 16.09
CA ILE A 107 -10.85 -3.41 17.38
C ILE A 107 -9.34 -3.28 17.14
N ALA A 108 -8.80 -2.10 17.45
CA ALA A 108 -7.36 -1.88 17.43
C ALA A 108 -6.64 -2.74 18.46
N SER A 109 -5.42 -3.17 18.13
CA SER A 109 -4.59 -4.02 18.99
C SER A 109 -3.14 -3.61 18.91
N ASN A 110 -2.41 -3.88 19.99
CA ASN A 110 -0.97 -3.66 20.09
C ASN A 110 -0.29 -4.97 20.42
N VAL A 111 0.83 -5.24 19.76
CA VAL A 111 1.57 -6.49 19.91
C VAL A 111 3.06 -6.20 19.98
N GLU A 112 3.69 -6.72 21.02
CA GLU A 112 5.14 -6.74 21.15
C GLU A 112 5.66 -8.07 20.62
N ARG A 113 6.67 -8.03 19.75
CA ARG A 113 7.28 -9.23 19.16
C ARG A 113 8.79 -9.08 19.09
N GLU A 114 9.47 -10.21 19.22
CA GLU A 114 10.89 -10.32 18.99
C GLU A 114 11.14 -10.97 17.63
N PHE A 115 12.11 -10.43 16.88
CA PHE A 115 12.57 -10.99 15.61
C PHE A 115 14.09 -10.98 15.54
N ILE A 116 14.66 -11.95 14.85
CA ILE A 116 16.08 -11.93 14.47
C ILE A 116 16.22 -11.09 13.20
N VAL A 117 16.92 -9.97 13.31
CA VAL A 117 17.18 -9.05 12.19
C VAL A 117 18.69 -8.91 12.03
N ASN A 118 19.22 -9.31 10.87
CA ASN A 118 20.65 -9.31 10.58
C ASN A 118 21.49 -10.05 11.65
N GLY A 119 20.94 -11.13 12.23
CA GLY A 119 21.59 -11.95 13.24
C GLY A 119 21.51 -11.40 14.67
N CYS A 120 20.84 -10.26 14.90
CA CYS A 120 20.61 -9.70 16.22
C CYS A 120 19.13 -9.81 16.60
N GLU A 121 18.86 -10.18 17.85
CA GLU A 121 17.52 -10.10 18.45
C GLU A 121 17.08 -8.64 18.56
N ARG A 122 15.86 -8.35 18.10
CA ARG A 122 15.25 -7.02 18.18
C ARG A 122 13.79 -7.15 18.61
N TYR A 123 13.41 -6.30 19.55
CA TYR A 123 12.04 -6.13 19.98
C TYR A 123 11.37 -5.04 19.16
N PHE A 124 10.12 -5.30 18.78
CA PHE A 124 9.29 -4.38 18.02
C PHE A 124 7.91 -4.26 18.65
N TYR A 125 7.39 -3.04 18.65
CA TYR A 125 6.02 -2.75 19.04
C TYR A 125 5.20 -2.51 17.77
N SER A 126 4.09 -3.23 17.58
CA SER A 126 3.23 -3.09 16.40
C SER A 126 1.81 -2.74 16.79
N THR A 127 1.29 -1.64 16.23
CA THR A 127 -0.11 -1.22 16.38
C THR A 127 -0.89 -1.60 15.12
N PHE A 128 -1.98 -2.35 15.26
CA PHE A 128 -2.93 -2.66 14.18
C PHE A 128 -4.20 -1.84 14.40
N ALA A 129 -4.50 -0.92 13.49
CA ALA A 129 -5.64 -0.01 13.62
C ALA A 129 -6.57 -0.08 12.39
N PRO A 130 -7.90 -0.07 12.59
CA PRO A 130 -8.85 -0.01 11.48
C PRO A 130 -8.71 1.30 10.71
N VAL A 131 -8.78 1.21 9.38
CA VAL A 131 -9.00 2.37 8.51
C VAL A 131 -10.49 2.47 8.24
N LEU A 132 -11.11 3.58 8.65
CA LEU A 132 -12.55 3.82 8.52
C LEU A 132 -12.85 4.76 7.36
N LEU A 133 -13.89 4.45 6.59
CA LEU A 133 -14.57 5.39 5.69
C LEU A 133 -16.04 5.46 6.13
N ASP A 134 -16.45 6.65 6.57
CA ASP A 134 -17.68 6.89 7.31
C ASP A 134 -17.78 6.01 8.58
N VAL A 135 -18.48 4.88 8.47
CA VAL A 135 -18.67 3.89 9.54
C VAL A 135 -18.23 2.48 9.13
N GLN A 136 -17.72 2.32 7.91
CA GLN A 136 -17.28 1.03 7.38
C GLN A 136 -15.76 0.89 7.46
N VAL A 137 -15.29 -0.26 7.96
CA VAL A 137 -13.87 -0.62 7.90
C VAL A 137 -13.49 -0.89 6.44
N ARG A 138 -12.47 -0.18 5.95
CA ARG A 138 -11.93 -0.29 4.58
C ARG A 138 -10.60 -1.03 4.52
N GLY A 139 -9.96 -1.20 5.67
CA GLY A 139 -8.68 -1.88 5.76
C GLY A 139 -8.09 -1.77 7.16
N VAL A 140 -6.82 -2.11 7.27
CA VAL A 140 -6.03 -2.01 8.49
C VAL A 140 -4.74 -1.27 8.16
N VAL A 141 -4.36 -0.31 8.98
CA VAL A 141 -3.02 0.27 8.99
C VAL A 141 -2.22 -0.36 10.11
N VAL A 142 -0.95 -0.63 9.85
CA VAL A 142 -0.01 -1.13 10.83
C VAL A 142 1.19 -0.21 10.87
N VAL A 143 1.55 0.16 12.09
CA VAL A 143 2.78 0.89 12.40
C VAL A 143 3.61 -0.01 13.29
N ARG A 144 4.89 -0.17 12.96
CA ARG A 144 5.86 -0.91 13.74
C ARG A 144 7.10 -0.07 14.03
N GLU A 145 7.38 0.11 15.32
CA GLU A 145 8.53 0.83 15.88
C GLU A 145 9.48 -0.12 16.62
#